data_AF-A0A397U2W5-F1
#
_entry.id   AF-A0A397U2W5-F1
#
_cell.length_a   1.000
_cell.length_b   1.000
_cell.length_c   1.000
_cell.angle_alpha   90.00
_cell.angle_beta   90.00
_cell.angle_gamma   90.00
#
_symmetry.space_group_name_H-M   'P 1'
#
loop_
_entity.id
_entity.type
_entity.pdbx_description
1 polymer ?
#
loop_
_entity_poly.entity_id
_entity_poly.type
_entity_poly.pdbx_seq_one_letter_code
_entity_poly.pdbx_strand_id
1 'polypeptide(L)'
;MLKKLQDLLTELQEDVLVDSSDNDDGETCSNDNDGSNDSDDDKENDQLVEISLQNPKRRKAKGRPKSFKRIKRSEELKPAPSKRQNQCKNCGDYGHYRPRCPKK
;
A
#
# COMPACT_ATOMS: atom_id res chain seq x y z
N MET A 1 -8.88 -12.77 35.76
CA MET A 1 -8.73 -13.36 34.41
C MET A 1 -10.08 -13.37 33.68
N LEU A 2 -11.13 -13.96 34.26
CA LEU A 2 -12.45 -14.10 33.62
C LEU A 2 -13.14 -12.77 33.28
N LYS A 3 -13.08 -11.76 34.16
CA LYS A 3 -13.70 -10.44 33.93
C LYS A 3 -13.17 -9.75 32.66
N LYS A 4 -11.85 -9.76 32.45
CA LYS A 4 -11.21 -9.19 31.25
C LYS A 4 -11.65 -9.86 29.96
N LEU A 5 -12.02 -11.14 30.03
CA LEU A 5 -12.47 -11.93 28.90
C LEU A 5 -13.94 -11.61 28.58
N GLN A 6 -14.76 -11.39 29.61
CA GLN A 6 -16.14 -10.92 29.46
C GLN A 6 -16.21 -9.49 28.90
N ASP A 7 -15.32 -8.60 29.36
CA ASP A 7 -15.28 -7.22 28.85
C ASP A 7 -14.96 -7.20 27.34
N LEU A 8 -13.99 -8.01 26.90
CA LEU A 8 -13.60 -8.15 25.49
C LEU A 8 -14.71 -8.74 24.59
N LEU A 9 -15.47 -9.71 25.10
CA LEU A 9 -16.59 -10.30 24.36
C LEU A 9 -17.73 -9.31 24.17
N THR A 10 -17.93 -8.41 25.13
CA THR A 10 -19.00 -7.41 25.07
C THR A 10 -18.67 -6.31 24.07
N GLU A 11 -17.40 -5.86 24.05
CA GLU A 11 -16.89 -4.88 23.08
C GLU A 11 -17.06 -5.35 21.63
N LEU A 12 -16.84 -6.64 21.36
CA LEU A 12 -17.01 -7.22 20.01
C LEU A 12 -18.47 -7.37 19.58
N GLN A 13 -19.42 -7.39 20.51
CA GLN A 13 -20.84 -7.59 20.21
C GLN A 13 -21.52 -6.29 19.74
N GLU A 14 -21.01 -5.13 20.15
CA GLU A 14 -21.58 -3.82 19.79
C GLU A 14 -21.29 -3.43 18.32
N ASP A 15 -20.26 -4.00 17.70
CA ASP A 15 -19.84 -3.68 16.32
C ASP A 15 -20.61 -4.44 15.21
N VAL A 16 -21.53 -5.35 15.56
CA VAL A 16 -22.19 -6.27 14.59
C VAL A 16 -23.65 -5.89 14.29
N LEU A 17 -24.24 -4.89 14.96
CA LEU A 17 -25.61 -4.46 14.69
C LEU A 17 -25.69 -3.36 13.60
N VAL A 18 -25.20 -3.68 12.40
CA VAL A 18 -25.73 -3.09 11.16
C VAL A 18 -26.71 -4.11 10.59
N ASP A 19 -27.98 -3.78 10.77
CA ASP A 19 -29.14 -4.49 10.23
C ASP A 19 -28.98 -4.65 8.70
N SER A 20 -28.76 -5.88 8.26
CA SER A 20 -28.82 -6.22 6.85
C SER A 20 -30.26 -6.61 6.53
N SER A 21 -31.00 -5.69 5.94
CA SER A 21 -32.21 -6.05 5.20
C SER A 21 -32.33 -5.14 4.01
N ASP A 22 -32.02 -5.68 2.83
CA ASP A 22 -32.83 -5.54 1.61
C ASP A 22 -32.29 -6.55 0.59
N ASN A 23 -32.99 -7.69 0.47
CA ASN A 23 -32.90 -8.57 -0.69
C ASN A 23 -34.08 -8.22 -1.60
N ASP A 24 -33.83 -7.87 -2.86
CA ASP A 24 -34.81 -7.95 -3.96
C ASP A 24 -33.98 -8.04 -5.26
N ASP A 25 -33.78 -9.23 -5.85
CA ASP A 25 -34.71 -10.00 -6.69
C ASP A 25 -34.82 -9.48 -8.14
N GLY A 26 -34.73 -10.41 -9.09
CA GLY A 26 -35.04 -10.25 -10.52
C GLY A 26 -33.84 -9.92 -11.41
N GLU A 27 -33.21 -10.88 -12.09
CA GLU A 27 -33.61 -11.37 -13.43
C GLU A 27 -33.84 -10.19 -14.43
N THR A 28 -33.05 -10.00 -15.48
CA THR A 28 -33.07 -10.84 -16.69
C THR A 28 -31.91 -10.46 -17.62
N CYS A 29 -31.25 -11.44 -18.23
CA CYS A 29 -30.42 -11.24 -19.42
C CYS A 29 -31.35 -11.31 -20.64
N SER A 30 -31.66 -10.16 -21.25
CA SER A 30 -32.48 -10.10 -22.47
C SER A 30 -31.71 -9.31 -23.52
N ASN A 31 -31.58 -9.68 -24.80
CA ASN A 31 -31.83 -10.89 -25.58
C ASN A 31 -31.08 -10.65 -26.91
N ASP A 32 -30.44 -11.65 -27.50
CA ASP A 32 -29.81 -11.53 -28.81
C ASP A 32 -30.86 -11.42 -29.93
N ASN A 33 -30.70 -10.47 -30.87
CA ASN A 33 -30.54 -10.75 -32.32
C ASN A 33 -30.82 -9.54 -33.24
N ASP A 34 -29.89 -9.42 -34.20
CA ASP A 34 -30.11 -9.22 -35.65
C ASP A 34 -30.59 -7.85 -36.19
N GLY A 35 -29.99 -7.45 -37.33
CA GLY A 35 -30.62 -6.50 -38.25
C GLY A 35 -29.77 -5.35 -38.79
N SER A 36 -28.75 -5.68 -39.58
CA SER A 36 -28.44 -5.10 -40.92
C SER A 36 -28.58 -3.58 -41.23
N ASN A 37 -27.56 -3.13 -41.98
CA ASN A 37 -27.53 -2.08 -43.01
C ASN A 37 -27.35 -0.60 -42.63
N ASP A 38 -26.10 -0.15 -42.84
CA ASP A 38 -25.67 0.75 -43.92
C ASP A 38 -26.54 1.98 -44.23
N SER A 39 -25.96 3.15 -43.94
CA SER A 39 -26.32 4.39 -44.62
C SER A 39 -25.04 5.20 -44.77
N ASP A 40 -24.52 5.24 -45.99
CA ASP A 40 -23.49 6.15 -46.47
C ASP A 40 -23.85 7.60 -46.09
N ASP A 41 -22.92 8.29 -45.42
CA ASP A 41 -22.98 9.75 -45.26
C ASP A 41 -21.66 10.35 -45.77
N ASP A 42 -21.55 10.40 -47.10
CA ASP A 42 -20.62 11.28 -47.80
C ASP A 42 -21.05 12.73 -47.55
N LYS A 43 -20.47 13.39 -46.53
CA LYS A 43 -20.53 14.85 -46.39
C LYS A 43 -19.16 15.44 -46.11
N GLU A 44 -18.65 16.09 -47.15
CA GLU A 44 -17.75 17.22 -47.17
C GLU A 44 -16.87 17.53 -45.92
N ASN A 45 -15.59 17.28 -46.13
CA ASN A 45 -14.45 17.98 -45.56
C ASN A 45 -14.60 19.51 -45.72
N ASP A 46 -15.02 20.22 -44.67
CA ASP A 46 -14.80 21.67 -44.58
C ASP A 46 -14.61 22.15 -43.12
N GLN A 47 -13.36 22.53 -42.84
CA GLN A 47 -12.96 23.63 -41.96
C GLN A 47 -13.69 23.81 -40.62
N LEU A 48 -13.33 23.00 -39.61
CA LEU A 48 -13.00 23.55 -38.30
C LEU A 48 -11.87 22.73 -37.70
N VAL A 49 -10.70 22.94 -38.30
CA VAL A 49 -9.41 22.63 -37.70
C VAL A 49 -9.20 23.62 -36.56
N GLU A 50 -10.02 23.54 -35.50
CA GLU A 50 -9.64 24.07 -34.20
C GLU A 50 -8.64 23.07 -33.59
N ILE A 51 -7.44 23.04 -34.17
CA ILE A 51 -6.31 22.37 -33.54
C ILE A 51 -6.00 23.21 -32.31
N SER A 52 -6.54 22.78 -31.17
CA SER A 52 -6.12 23.27 -29.87
C SER A 52 -4.61 23.07 -29.78
N LEU A 53 -3.86 24.18 -29.79
CA LEU A 53 -2.40 24.22 -29.62
C LEU A 53 -2.02 23.94 -28.16
N GLN A 54 -2.63 22.91 -27.57
CA GLN A 54 -2.42 22.55 -26.19
C GLN A 54 -1.03 21.92 -26.06
N ASN A 55 -0.23 22.49 -25.16
CA ASN A 55 1.13 22.04 -24.91
C ASN A 55 1.16 20.51 -24.74
N PRO A 56 2.10 19.80 -25.40
CA PRO A 56 2.26 18.37 -25.20
C PRO A 56 2.39 18.09 -23.71
N LYS A 57 1.51 17.21 -23.20
CA LYS A 57 1.54 16.82 -21.79
C LYS A 57 2.95 16.33 -21.44
N ARG A 58 3.53 16.85 -20.35
CA ARG A 58 4.87 16.46 -19.91
C ARG A 58 4.96 14.94 -19.82
N ARG A 59 5.79 14.33 -20.68
CA ARG A 59 6.06 12.90 -20.59
C ARG A 59 6.85 12.65 -19.30
N LYS A 60 6.35 11.74 -18.46
CA LYS A 60 7.11 11.27 -17.30
C LYS A 60 8.43 10.66 -17.80
N ALA A 61 9.52 10.85 -17.07
CA ALA A 61 10.81 10.28 -17.42
C ALA A 61 10.67 8.77 -17.65
N LYS A 62 11.22 8.26 -18.76
CA LYS A 62 11.33 6.81 -18.98
C LYS A 62 12.23 6.24 -17.89
N GLY A 63 11.79 5.16 -17.27
CA GLY A 63 12.53 4.49 -16.20
C GLY A 63 11.60 3.98 -15.10
N ARG A 64 12.10 3.03 -14.31
CA ARG A 64 11.40 2.57 -13.12
C ARG A 64 11.40 3.71 -12.09
N PRO A 65 10.27 3.99 -11.41
CA PRO A 65 10.25 4.92 -10.29
C PRO A 65 11.38 4.60 -9.32
N LYS A 66 12.07 5.63 -8.83
CA LYS A 66 13.08 5.50 -7.77
C LYS A 66 12.41 4.70 -6.66
N SER A 67 12.91 3.51 -6.38
CA SER A 67 12.23 2.57 -5.49
C SER A 67 12.03 3.26 -4.15
N PHE A 68 10.77 3.60 -3.85
CA PHE A 68 10.42 3.94 -2.49
C PHE A 68 10.67 2.67 -1.70
N LYS A 69 11.57 2.74 -0.71
CA LYS A 69 11.79 1.59 0.18
C LYS A 69 10.44 1.24 0.78
N ARG A 70 9.99 0.00 0.60
CA ARG A 70 8.76 -0.49 1.21
C ARG A 70 8.88 -0.29 2.72
N ILE A 71 7.86 0.30 3.34
CA ILE A 71 7.73 0.35 4.80
C ILE A 71 7.65 -1.11 5.27
N LYS A 72 8.59 -1.50 6.12
CA LYS A 72 8.68 -2.85 6.66
C LYS A 72 7.72 -3.01 7.84
N ARG A 73 7.09 -4.19 7.96
CA ARG A 73 6.36 -4.57 9.18
C ARG A 73 7.34 -4.73 10.34
N SER A 74 6.87 -4.60 11.59
CA SER A 74 7.68 -4.71 12.80
C SER A 74 8.49 -6.00 12.87
N GLU A 75 7.93 -7.10 12.39
CA GLU A 75 8.54 -8.43 12.42
C GLU A 75 9.70 -8.56 11.41
N GLU A 76 9.68 -7.75 10.35
CA GLU A 76 10.74 -7.67 9.35
C GLU A 76 11.91 -6.76 9.80
N LEU A 77 11.71 -5.96 10.86
CA LEU A 77 12.76 -5.13 11.43
C LEU A 77 13.72 -6.02 12.20
N LYS A 78 14.91 -6.23 11.65
CA LYS A 78 15.99 -6.83 12.43
C LYS A 78 16.31 -5.91 13.61
N PRO A 79 16.44 -6.45 14.84
CA PRO A 79 16.86 -5.65 15.97
C PRO A 79 18.18 -4.98 15.60
N ALA A 80 18.33 -3.72 16.02
CA ALA A 80 19.59 -3.02 15.83
C ALA A 80 20.71 -3.89 16.40
N PRO A 81 21.82 -4.11 15.66
CA PRO A 81 22.91 -4.91 16.17
C PRO A 81 23.37 -4.29 17.49
N SER A 82 23.38 -5.09 18.55
CA SER A 82 23.91 -4.63 19.83
C SER A 82 25.35 -4.17 19.59
N LYS A 83 25.67 -2.94 19.99
CA LYS A 83 27.03 -2.42 19.90
C LYS A 83 27.91 -3.34 20.74
N ARG A 84 28.67 -4.23 20.08
CA ARG A 84 29.64 -5.07 20.78
C ARG A 84 30.65 -4.15 21.44
N GLN A 85 30.63 -4.10 22.77
CA GLN A 85 31.65 -3.37 23.51
C GLN A 85 32.96 -4.15 23.39
N ASN A 86 34.06 -3.41 23.29
CA ASN A 86 35.37 -4.03 23.28
C ASN A 86 35.73 -4.49 24.70
N GLN A 87 36.34 -5.67 24.80
CA GLN A 87 36.90 -6.20 26.05
C GLN A 87 38.31 -5.67 26.26
N CYS A 88 38.65 -5.37 27.51
CA CYS A 88 40.00 -4.98 27.89
C CYS A 88 40.95 -6.19 27.83
N LYS A 89 42.09 -6.06 27.14
CA LYS A 89 43.11 -7.13 27.07
C LYS A 89 43.84 -7.41 28.39
N ASN A 90 43.80 -6.49 29.36
CA ASN A 90 44.43 -6.71 30.67
C ASN A 90 43.49 -7.44 31.62
N CYS A 91 42.22 -7.03 31.72
CA CYS A 91 41.29 -7.53 32.73
C CYS A 91 40.05 -8.26 32.20
N GLY A 92 39.82 -8.30 30.89
CA GLY A 92 38.65 -8.93 30.27
C GLY A 92 37.36 -8.12 30.37
N ASP A 93 37.30 -7.10 31.24
CA ASP A 93 36.10 -6.30 31.46
C ASP A 93 35.77 -5.43 30.22
N TYR A 94 34.48 -5.20 29.99
CA TYR A 94 33.99 -4.33 28.92
C TYR A 94 34.05 -2.83 29.33
N GLY A 95 34.05 -1.95 28.33
CA GLY A 95 33.88 -0.51 28.54
C GLY A 95 35.17 0.30 28.62
N HIS A 96 36.34 -0.34 28.59
CA HIS A 96 37.63 0.36 28.52
C HIS A 96 38.70 -0.43 27.76
N TYR A 97 39.73 0.28 27.31
CA TYR A 97 40.89 -0.32 26.66
C TYR A 97 42.07 -0.48 27.62
N ARG A 98 43.02 -1.35 27.26
CA ARG A 98 44.23 -1.66 28.04
C ARG A 98 44.93 -0.44 28.66
N PRO A 99 45.13 0.71 27.97
CA PRO A 99 45.81 1.87 28.55
C PRO A 99 45.05 2.55 29.69
N ARG A 100 43.72 2.39 29.72
CA ARG A 100 42.81 2.92 30.74
C ARG A 100 42.33 1.83 31.70
N CYS A 101 42.99 0.67 31.73
CA CYS A 101 42.67 -0.39 32.68
C CYS A 101 42.89 0.12 34.12
N PRO A 102 41.93 -0.07 35.03
CA PRO A 102 42.12 0.25 36.44
C PRO A 102 42.99 -0.80 37.15
N LYS A 103 43.01 -2.04 36.62
CA LYS A 103 43.83 -3.15 37.11
C LYS A 103 45.19 -3.18 36.38
N LYS A 104 45.95 -2.08 36.43
CA LYS A 104 47.28 -2.00 35.82
C LYS A 104 48.29 -2.85 36.57
#